data_AF-A0A6N8BJA2-F1
#
_entry.id   AF-A0A6N8BJA2-F1
#
_cell.length_a   1.000
_cell.length_b   1.000
_cell.length_c   1.000
_cell.angle_alpha   90.00
_cell.angle_beta   90.00
_cell.angle_gamma   90.00
#
_symmetry.space_group_name_H-M   'P 1'
#
loop_
_entity.id
_entity.type
_entity.pdbx_description
1 polymer ?
#
loop_
_entity_poly.entity_id
_entity_poly.type
_entity_poly.pdbx_seq_one_letter_code
_entity_poly.pdbx_strand_id
1 'polypeptide(L)' 'MEQGVHPIDVNRTVLGNLGRKMQSGSSLTTAEKLMALSASASVTADMYGPGPDTMVVKTMDLPESVKGMLVEYAG' A
#
# COMPACT_ATOMS: atom_id res chain seq x y z
N MET A 1 25.04 22.75 -4.68
CA MET A 1 25.06 21.33 -4.29
C MET A 1 23.89 21.13 -3.33
N GLU A 2 22.70 20.87 -3.85
CA GLU A 2 21.55 20.50 -3.02
C GLU A 2 21.78 19.07 -2.52
N GLN A 3 22.13 18.92 -1.24
CA GLN A 3 22.05 17.63 -0.59
C GLN A 3 20.56 17.35 -0.34
N GLY A 4 19.92 16.71 -1.32
CA GLY A 4 18.56 16.21 -1.17
C GLY A 4 18.52 15.26 0.01
N VAL A 5 17.81 15.64 1.07
CA VAL A 5 17.49 14.74 2.17
C VAL A 5 16.53 13.70 1.61
N HIS A 6 17.06 12.58 1.13
CA HIS A 6 16.23 11.44 0.78
C HIS A 6 15.66 10.88 2.09
N PRO A 7 14.32 10.87 2.27
CA PRO A 7 13.75 10.25 3.46
C PRO A 7 14.20 8.79 3.50
N ILE A 8 14.86 8.42 4.59
CA ILE A 8 15.27 7.04 4.83
C ILE A 8 14.00 6.24 5.06
N ASP A 9 13.64 5.37 4.12
CA ASP A 9 12.62 4.35 4.34
C ASP A 9 13.19 3.29 5.30
N VAL A 10 12.89 3.49 6.58
CA VAL A 10 13.36 2.64 7.68
C VAL A 10 12.91 1.20 7.47
N ASN A 11 11.69 0.98 6.96
CA ASN A 11 11.15 -0.36 6.73
C ASN A 11 11.91 -1.09 5.62
N ARG A 12 12.20 -0.42 4.50
CA ARG A 12 13.05 -1.00 3.44
C ARG A 12 14.47 -1.28 3.92
N THR A 13 15.03 -0.40 4.75
CA THR A 13 16.38 -0.57 5.29
C THR A 13 16.46 -1.79 6.21
N VAL A 14 15.48 -1.95 7.09
CA VAL A 14 15.32 -3.11 7.98
C VAL A 14 15.18 -4.40 7.16
N LEU A 15 14.28 -4.44 6.19
CA LEU A 15 14.09 -5.61 5.32
C LEU A 15 15.37 -5.97 4.57
N GLY A 16 16.12 -4.98 4.07
CA GLY A 16 17.40 -5.20 3.41
C GLY A 16 18.48 -5.76 4.33
N ASN A 17 18.57 -5.28 5.57
CA ASN A 17 19.53 -5.78 6.56
C ASN A 17 19.22 -7.22 6.98
N LEU A 18 17.95 -7.51 7.28
CA LEU A 18 17.51 -8.85 7.67
C LEU A 18 17.63 -9.84 6.50
N GLY A 19 17.32 -9.40 5.28
CA GLY A 19 17.51 -10.19 4.07
C GLY A 19 18.98 -10.55 3.80
N ARG A 20 19.92 -9.60 4.00
CA ARG A 20 21.37 -9.89 3.90
C ARG A 20 21.82 -10.89 4.95
N LYS A 21 21.32 -10.78 6.20
CA LYS A 21 21.61 -11.72 7.29
C LYS A 21 21.13 -13.14 6.97
N MET A 22 19.93 -13.27 6.39
CA MET A 22 19.44 -14.57 5.93
C MET A 22 20.29 -15.15 4.80
N GLN A 23 20.69 -14.32 3.83
CA GLN A 23 21.55 -14.75 2.72
C GLN A 23 22.94 -15.21 3.17
N SER A 24 23.48 -14.62 4.24
CA SER A 24 24.75 -15.05 4.84
C SER A 24 24.63 -16.35 5.65
N GLY A 25 23.49 -17.07 5.57
CA GLY A 25 23.25 -18.34 6.26
C GLY A 25 22.91 -18.19 7.75
N SER A 26 22.72 -16.96 8.25
CA SER A 26 22.36 -16.74 9.64
C SER A 26 20.85 -16.84 9.84
N SER A 27 20.44 -17.54 10.91
CA SER A 27 19.05 -17.59 11.32
C SER A 27 18.61 -16.26 11.95
N LEU A 28 17.39 -15.83 11.64
CA LEU A 28 16.76 -14.69 12.30
C LEU A 28 16.25 -15.10 13.68
N THR A 29 16.49 -14.25 14.67
CA THR A 29 15.87 -14.33 16.00
C THR A 29 14.38 -14.04 15.93
N THR A 30 13.63 -14.38 16.98
CA THR A 30 12.19 -14.06 17.06
C THR A 30 11.92 -12.56 16.92
N ALA A 31 12.73 -11.71 17.56
CA ALA A 31 12.62 -10.26 17.45
C ALA A 31 12.82 -9.77 16.00
N GLU A 32 13.82 -10.31 15.30
CA GLU A 32 14.09 -9.98 13.90
C GLU A 32 12.98 -10.45 12.95
N LYS A 33 12.38 -11.61 13.22
CA LYS A 33 11.21 -12.08 12.47
C LYS A 33 10.00 -11.16 12.65
N LEU A 34 9.73 -10.72 13.89
CA LEU A 34 8.65 -9.77 14.17
C LEU A 34 8.93 -8.41 13.49
N MET A 35 10.16 -7.95 13.54
CA MET A 35 10.58 -6.71 12.87
C MET A 35 10.42 -6.81 11.35
N ALA A 36 10.81 -7.93 10.74
CA ALA A 36 10.58 -8.18 9.31
C ALA A 36 9.09 -8.18 8.96
N LEU A 37 8.25 -8.81 9.79
CA LEU A 37 6.80 -8.88 9.58
C LEU A 37 6.14 -7.49 9.65
N SER A 38 6.48 -6.68 10.66
CA SER A 38 5.94 -5.32 10.79
C SER A 38 6.42 -4.42 9.65
N ALA A 39 7.67 -4.56 9.24
CA ALA A 39 8.23 -3.80 8.12
C ALA A 39 7.60 -4.22 6.79
N SER A 40 7.36 -5.52 6.57
CA SER A 40 6.71 -5.99 5.34
C SER A 40 5.27 -5.50 5.26
N ALA A 41 4.51 -5.58 6.35
CA ALA A 41 3.14 -5.06 6.41
C ALA A 41 3.08 -3.57 6.06
N SER A 42 4.02 -2.76 6.56
CA SER A 42 4.07 -1.33 6.27
C SER A 42 4.40 -1.03 4.80
N VAL A 43 5.26 -1.84 4.16
CA VAL A 43 5.63 -1.65 2.74
C VAL A 43 4.55 -2.17 1.80
N THR A 44 3.77 -3.17 2.21
CA THR A 44 2.67 -3.75 1.41
C THR A 44 1.31 -3.14 1.72
N ALA A 45 1.21 -2.20 2.67
CA ALA A 45 -0.07 -1.62 3.09
C ALA A 45 -0.84 -1.02 1.91
N ASP A 46 -0.13 -0.38 0.98
CA ASP A 46 -0.72 0.23 -0.23
C ASP A 46 -1.16 -0.80 -1.29
N MET A 47 -0.80 -2.08 -1.15
CA MET A 47 -1.18 -3.13 -2.12
C MET A 47 -2.64 -3.62 -1.96
N TYR A 48 -3.26 -3.42 -0.79
CA TYR A 48 -4.60 -3.94 -0.48
C TYR A 48 -5.74 -2.94 -0.74
N GLY A 49 -5.47 -1.90 -1.53
CA GLY A 49 -6.42 -0.84 -1.86
C GLY A 49 -6.33 0.34 -0.91
N PRO A 50 -7.05 1.44 -1.20
CA PRO A 50 -7.01 2.64 -0.38
C PRO A 50 -7.41 2.31 1.07
N GLY A 51 -6.62 2.80 2.03
CA GLY A 51 -6.97 2.80 3.45
C GLY A 51 -8.31 3.50 3.71
N PRO A 52 -8.91 3.32 4.89
CA PRO A 52 -10.22 3.90 5.22
C PRO A 52 -10.30 5.42 5.06
N ASP A 53 -9.17 6.11 5.21
CA ASP A 53 -8.98 7.55 5.02
C ASP A 53 -8.82 7.99 3.55
N THR A 54 -8.46 7.06 2.66
CA THR A 54 -8.28 7.28 1.21
C THR A 54 -9.36 6.64 0.36
N MET A 55 -10.37 6.01 1.00
CA MET A 55 -11.56 5.48 0.34
C MET A 55 -12.37 6.60 -0.30
N VAL A 56 -12.43 6.61 -1.63
CA VAL A 56 -13.30 7.53 -2.37
C VAL A 56 -14.69 6.92 -2.50
N VAL A 57 -15.71 7.58 -1.95
CA VAL A 57 -17.12 7.22 -2.17
C VAL A 57 -17.42 7.39 -3.66
N LYS A 58 -17.58 6.27 -4.38
CA LYS A 58 -18.15 6.30 -5.73
C LYS A 58 -19.66 6.43 -5.61
N THR A 59 -20.19 7.59 -5.99
CA THR A 59 -21.61 7.69 -6.31
C THR A 59 -21.88 6.76 -7.49
N MET A 60 -22.92 5.93 -7.37
CA MET A 60 -23.29 5.01 -8.45
C MET A 60 -23.84 5.84 -9.61
N ASP A 61 -22.98 6.17 -10.58
CA ASP A 61 -23.42 6.82 -11.80
C ASP A 61 -24.28 5.84 -12.60
N LEU A 62 -25.50 6.26 -12.91
CA LEU A 62 -26.35 5.50 -13.82
C LEU A 62 -25.67 5.43 -15.19
N PRO A 63 -25.64 4.26 -15.86
CA PRO A 63 -25.18 4.17 -17.23
C PRO A 63 -25.93 5.17 -18.13
N GLU A 64 -25.26 5.75 -19.12
CA GLU A 64 -25.86 6.75 -20.01
C GLU A 64 -27.13 6.23 -20.72
N SER A 65 -27.19 4.93 -21.03
CA SER A 65 -28.40 4.29 -21.58
C SER A 65 -29.60 4.35 -20.62
N VAL A 66 -29.37 4.20 -19.32
CA VAL A 66 -30.41 4.27 -18.29
C VAL A 66 -30.85 5.71 -18.07
N LYS A 67 -29.90 6.66 -18.09
CA LYS A 67 -30.23 8.10 -18.04
C LYS A 67 -31.10 8.50 -19.24
N GLY A 68 -30.74 8.05 -20.44
CA GLY A 68 -31.53 8.30 -21.66
C GLY A 68 -32.95 7.75 -21.57
N MET A 69 -33.11 6.51 -21.14
CA MET A 69 -34.44 5.92 -20.93
C MET A 69 -35.26 6.69 -19.90
N LEU A 70 -34.67 7.10 -18.76
CA LEU A 70 -35.40 7.86 -17.74
C LEU A 70 -35.92 9.20 -18.28
N VAL A 71 -35.16 9.87 -19.13
CA VAL A 71 -35.60 11.13 -19.79
C VAL A 71 -36.78 10.87 -20.73
N GLU A 72 -36.75 9.77 -21.50
CA GLU A 72 -37.85 9.39 -22.40
C GLU A 72 -39.14 9.05 -21.65
N TYR A 73 -39.04 8.44 -20.46
CA TYR A 73 -40.19 8.06 -19.63
C TYR A 73 -40.68 9.17 -18.67
N ALA A 74 -39.91 10.24 -18.46
CA ALA A 74 -40.29 11.37 -17.61
C ALA A 74 -41.12 12.44 -18.35
N GLY A 75 -41.50 12.16 -19.61
CA GLY A 75 -42.37 13.01 -20.44
C GLY A 75 -43.76 13.23 -19.87
#